data_AF-A0A2G6FTF8-F1
#
_entry.id   AF-A0A2G6FTF8-F1
#
_cell.length_a   1.000
_cell.length_b   1.000
_cell.length_c   1.000
_cell.angle_alpha   90.00
_cell.angle_beta   90.00
_cell.angle_gamma   90.00
#
_symmetry.space_group_name_H-M   'P 1'
#
loop_
_entity.id
_entity.type
_entity.pdbx_description
1 polymer ?
#
loop_
_entity_poly.entity_id
_entity_poly.type
_entity_poly.pdbx_seq_one_letter_code
_entity_poly.pdbx_strand_id
1 'polypeptide(L)'
;MPITTEKVRFVESQRLTDYDDGGGFMTAKEVVDGNINNLFPDISRLDRTYGRVSLRKMFLHVQTDDVAVASGAHVAITRETKDENISVCMFTTDSPSDNRKDARDFLESYVTLGPRFPGWLYGDQPAGARALLVFMPMDAPLPKVSSVLCLFNDKGQVTEYRQYVRVVKVEAEGRQFNLGGGQVKRKVVNITIANPLEKTFKGVEVMKDDNVPTSIYTTLVSDAARYYGVMEPVADLKENDTILPVDSI
;
A
#
# COMPACT_ATOMS: atom_id res chain seq x y z
N MET A 1 34.65 0.75 25.29
CA MET A 1 33.76 1.72 25.97
C MET A 1 32.32 1.24 25.85
N PRO A 2 31.49 1.35 26.90
CA PRO A 2 30.11 0.90 26.83
C PRO A 2 29.29 1.75 25.85
N ILE A 3 28.32 1.12 25.18
CA ILE A 3 27.28 1.83 24.42
C ILE A 3 26.28 2.36 25.44
N THR A 4 26.23 3.68 25.61
CA THR A 4 25.25 4.36 26.46
C THR A 4 24.01 4.74 25.64
N THR A 5 22.90 4.98 26.33
CA THR A 5 21.63 5.40 25.69
C THR A 5 21.78 6.68 24.87
N GLU A 6 22.64 7.60 25.27
CA GLU A 6 22.95 8.86 24.55
C GLU A 6 23.58 8.65 23.17
N LYS A 7 24.12 7.45 22.91
CA LYS A 7 24.68 7.07 21.61
C LYS A 7 23.63 6.48 20.67
N VAL A 8 22.43 6.19 21.15
CA VAL A 8 21.32 5.71 20.32
C VAL A 8 20.54 6.94 19.85
N ARG A 9 20.61 7.24 18.55
CA ARG A 9 20.05 8.46 17.97
C ARG A 9 19.17 8.14 16.78
N PHE A 10 18.18 9.00 16.53
CA PHE A 10 17.47 9.00 15.26
C PHE A 10 18.23 9.82 14.24
N VAL A 11 18.30 9.33 13.00
CA VAL A 11 18.94 10.04 11.89
C VAL A 11 18.00 10.17 10.70
N GLU A 12 18.20 11.25 9.95
CA GLU A 12 17.40 11.57 8.77
C GLU A 12 17.69 10.62 7.62
N SER A 13 16.67 10.37 6.81
CA SER A 13 16.83 9.79 5.48
C SER A 13 17.46 10.79 4.51
N GLN A 14 18.00 10.29 3.40
CA GLN A 14 18.68 11.08 2.38
C GLN A 14 17.86 12.30 1.93
N ARG A 15 16.54 12.14 1.83
CA ARG A 15 15.61 13.22 1.49
C ARG A 15 14.45 13.23 2.46
N LEU A 16 14.49 14.14 3.42
CA LEU A 16 13.38 14.32 4.36
C LEU A 16 12.27 15.19 3.76
N THR A 17 11.71 14.76 2.62
CA THR A 17 10.63 15.45 1.88
C THR A 17 9.36 14.60 1.83
N ASP A 18 8.21 15.26 1.64
CA ASP A 18 6.90 14.58 1.51
C ASP A 18 6.57 14.30 0.04
N TYR A 19 7.56 14.49 -0.85
CA TYR A 19 7.49 14.20 -2.28
C TYR A 19 7.75 12.71 -2.54
N ASP A 20 7.39 12.23 -3.73
CA ASP A 20 7.50 10.80 -4.09
C ASP A 20 8.94 10.25 -3.98
N ASP A 21 9.94 11.12 -4.13
CA ASP A 21 11.36 10.80 -4.02
C ASP A 21 11.94 10.95 -2.60
N GLY A 22 11.12 11.33 -1.61
CA GLY A 22 11.49 11.43 -0.20
C GLY A 22 11.86 10.07 0.38
N GLY A 23 12.75 10.00 1.36
CA GLY A 23 13.30 8.76 1.90
C GLY A 23 14.72 8.48 1.39
N GLY A 24 14.99 7.22 1.03
CA GLY A 24 16.29 6.75 0.57
C GLY A 24 17.17 6.22 1.69
N PHE A 25 18.49 6.32 1.51
CA PHE A 25 19.49 5.79 2.44
C PHE A 25 19.59 6.61 3.73
N MET A 26 20.11 5.97 4.77
CA MET A 26 20.48 6.60 6.03
C MET A 26 21.55 7.68 5.82
N THR A 27 21.42 8.81 6.53
CA THR A 27 22.45 9.84 6.58
C THR A 27 23.07 9.95 7.98
N ALA A 28 24.12 10.76 8.11
CA ALA A 28 24.70 11.11 9.40
C ALA A 28 24.01 12.31 10.08
N LYS A 29 22.93 12.86 9.48
CA LYS A 29 22.21 13.99 10.07
C LYS A 29 21.27 13.49 11.14
N GLU A 30 21.38 14.05 12.33
CA GLU A 30 20.58 13.65 13.48
C GLU A 30 19.21 14.32 13.49
N VAL A 31 18.18 13.53 13.78
CA VAL A 31 16.87 14.04 14.20
C VAL A 31 16.97 14.36 15.70
N VAL A 32 17.43 15.58 15.99
CA VAL A 32 17.57 16.14 17.34
C VAL A 32 16.24 16.08 18.10
N ASP A 33 16.30 15.50 19.31
CA ASP A 33 15.17 15.44 20.24
C ASP A 33 14.73 16.84 20.71
N GLY A 34 13.42 17.02 20.91
CA GLY A 34 12.80 18.28 21.30
C GLY A 34 12.83 19.38 20.24
N ASN A 35 13.51 19.19 19.11
CA ASN A 35 13.52 20.15 18.01
C ASN A 35 12.20 20.09 17.23
N ILE A 36 11.45 21.18 17.24
CA ILE A 36 10.17 21.29 16.54
C ILE A 36 10.44 21.33 15.04
N ASN A 37 9.55 20.70 14.27
CA ASN A 37 9.61 20.65 12.81
C ASN A 37 10.81 19.93 12.20
N ASN A 38 11.48 19.10 13.00
CA ASN A 38 12.65 18.36 12.53
C ASN A 38 12.27 17.20 11.60
N LEU A 39 11.21 16.46 11.93
CA LEU A 39 10.76 15.30 11.14
C LEU A 39 9.58 15.62 10.22
N PHE A 40 8.60 16.37 10.74
CA PHE A 40 7.40 16.80 10.03
C PHE A 40 7.29 18.32 10.11
N PRO A 41 6.95 19.03 9.02
CA PRO A 41 6.74 20.47 9.06
C PRO A 41 5.46 20.83 9.83
N ASP A 42 5.28 22.13 10.10
CA ASP A 42 4.05 22.66 10.67
C ASP A 42 2.82 22.29 9.82
N ILE A 43 1.71 22.01 10.51
CA ILE A 43 0.43 21.67 9.88
C ILE A 43 -0.27 22.96 9.49
N SER A 44 -0.58 23.10 8.20
CA SER A 44 -1.28 24.29 7.71
C SER A 44 -2.78 24.25 8.03
N ARG A 45 -3.45 25.42 8.01
CA ARG A 45 -4.91 25.49 8.17
C ARG A 45 -5.67 24.72 7.07
N LEU A 46 -5.08 24.66 5.87
CA LEU A 46 -5.63 23.90 4.76
C LEU A 46 -5.54 22.40 5.06
N ASP A 47 -4.39 21.93 5.56
CA ASP A 47 -4.22 20.52 5.94
C ASP A 47 -5.22 20.11 7.03
N ARG A 48 -5.54 21.03 7.97
CA ARG A 48 -6.54 20.80 9.01
C ARG A 48 -7.98 20.77 8.48
N THR A 49 -8.25 21.42 7.36
CA THR A 49 -9.61 21.49 6.76
C THR A 49 -9.85 20.36 5.78
N TYR A 50 -8.86 20.04 4.94
CA TYR A 50 -8.98 19.02 3.89
C TYR A 50 -8.51 17.64 4.32
N GLY A 51 -7.74 17.55 5.41
CA GLY A 51 -7.00 16.36 5.78
C GLY A 51 -5.75 16.18 4.91
N ARG A 52 -4.70 15.61 5.49
CA ARG A 52 -3.47 15.28 4.78
C ARG A 52 -2.81 14.04 5.37
N VAL A 53 -2.24 13.21 4.51
CA VAL A 53 -1.38 12.09 4.91
C VAL A 53 0.07 12.43 4.57
N SER A 54 0.92 12.45 5.58
CA SER A 54 2.38 12.62 5.44
C SER A 54 3.11 11.37 5.93
N LEU A 55 4.18 11.01 5.23
CA LEU A 55 5.01 9.84 5.47
C LEU A 55 6.46 10.30 5.46
N ARG A 56 7.20 9.91 6.49
CA ARG A 56 8.62 10.24 6.68
C ARG A 56 9.40 8.99 6.99
N LYS A 57 10.58 8.88 6.38
CA LYS A 57 11.52 7.83 6.71
C LYS A 57 12.61 8.38 7.61
N MET A 58 12.84 7.68 8.72
CA MET A 58 13.92 7.93 9.67
C MET A 58 14.57 6.60 10.04
N PHE A 59 15.80 6.66 10.57
CA PHE A 59 16.54 5.48 10.99
C PHE A 59 16.94 5.58 12.45
N LEU A 60 17.01 4.44 13.13
CA LEU A 60 17.67 4.32 14.42
C LEU A 60 19.13 3.96 14.19
N HIS A 61 20.06 4.75 14.72
CA HIS A 61 21.49 4.57 14.55
C HIS A 61 22.21 4.61 15.90
N VAL A 62 23.15 3.69 16.10
CA VAL A 62 24.04 3.69 17.27
C VAL A 62 25.33 4.40 16.87
N GLN A 63 25.48 5.65 17.27
CA GLN A 63 26.64 6.47 16.96
C GLN A 63 27.77 6.17 17.95
N THR A 64 28.67 5.28 17.56
CA THR A 64 29.86 4.92 18.35
C THR A 64 31.02 4.59 17.44
N ASP A 65 32.23 5.05 17.81
CA ASP A 65 33.48 4.66 17.13
C ASP A 65 34.04 3.33 17.65
N ASP A 66 33.28 2.65 18.53
CA ASP A 66 33.65 1.39 19.15
C ASP A 66 33.12 0.19 18.34
N VAL A 67 33.79 -0.94 18.44
CA VAL A 67 33.42 -2.22 17.80
C VAL A 67 32.54 -3.09 18.71
N ALA A 68 32.16 -2.59 19.89
CA ALA A 68 31.27 -3.27 20.81
C ALA A 68 29.91 -3.60 20.16
N VAL A 69 29.41 -4.82 20.39
CA VAL A 69 28.12 -5.27 19.83
C VAL A 69 26.96 -4.64 20.62
N ALA A 70 26.08 -3.92 19.92
CA ALA A 70 24.82 -3.46 20.49
C ALA A 70 23.82 -4.63 20.59
N SER A 71 23.26 -4.90 21.77
CA SER A 71 22.35 -6.03 22.04
C SER A 71 20.91 -5.85 21.50
N GLY A 72 20.76 -5.12 20.40
CA GLY A 72 19.47 -4.76 19.81
C GLY A 72 18.95 -3.41 20.29
N ALA A 73 18.08 -2.82 19.49
CA ALA A 73 17.41 -1.57 19.80
C ALA A 73 15.97 -1.63 19.31
N HIS A 74 15.07 -0.96 20.02
CA HIS A 74 13.63 -0.96 19.74
C HIS A 74 13.14 0.47 19.62
N VAL A 75 12.13 0.66 18.78
CA VAL A 75 11.40 1.93 18.65
C VAL A 75 9.97 1.68 19.05
N ALA A 76 9.41 2.56 19.88
CA ALA A 76 8.02 2.52 20.29
C ALA A 76 7.45 3.94 20.26
N ILE A 77 6.17 4.04 19.93
CA ILE A 77 5.39 5.27 20.14
C ILE A 77 4.80 5.14 21.54
N THR A 78 5.20 6.03 22.45
CA THR A 78 4.83 5.93 23.88
C THR A 78 3.69 6.86 24.27
N ARG A 79 3.34 7.82 23.42
CA ARG A 79 2.29 8.80 23.69
C ARG A 79 1.55 9.17 22.41
N GLU A 80 0.23 9.20 22.51
CA GLU A 80 -0.69 9.76 21.52
C GLU A 80 -0.37 11.23 21.22
N THR A 81 -0.86 11.74 20.10
CA THR A 81 -0.70 13.18 19.83
C THR A 81 -1.61 14.00 20.75
N LYS A 82 -1.23 15.26 21.01
CA LYS A 82 -2.05 16.15 21.85
C LYS A 82 -3.31 16.66 21.12
N ASP A 83 -3.39 16.51 19.81
CA ASP A 83 -4.51 17.00 19.00
C ASP A 83 -5.31 15.80 18.50
N GLU A 84 -6.57 15.70 18.92
CA GLU A 84 -7.47 14.59 18.59
C GLU A 84 -7.64 14.37 17.07
N ASN A 85 -7.33 15.36 16.24
CA ASN A 85 -7.44 15.25 14.77
C ASN A 85 -6.16 14.71 14.10
N ILE A 86 -5.13 14.38 14.88
CA ILE A 86 -3.84 13.91 14.37
C ILE A 86 -3.57 12.52 14.93
N SER A 87 -3.49 11.55 14.03
CA SER A 87 -3.04 10.19 14.36
C SER A 87 -1.66 9.93 13.79
N VAL A 88 -0.83 9.22 14.54
CA VAL A 88 0.51 8.81 14.11
C VAL A 88 0.61 7.29 14.17
N CYS A 89 1.11 6.70 13.09
CA CYS A 89 1.45 5.28 13.05
C CYS A 89 2.86 5.12 12.50
N MET A 90 3.52 4.03 12.91
CA MET A 90 4.80 3.60 12.41
C MET A 90 4.65 2.25 11.73
N PHE A 91 5.35 2.05 10.61
CA PHE A 91 5.46 0.78 9.93
C PHE A 91 6.87 0.64 9.33
N THR A 92 7.21 -0.55 8.89
CA THR A 92 8.47 -0.85 8.19
C THR A 92 8.17 -1.52 6.86
N THR A 93 8.92 -1.15 5.83
CA THR A 93 8.99 -1.86 4.54
C THR A 93 10.15 -2.87 4.52
N ASP A 94 10.92 -2.94 5.61
CA ASP A 94 12.19 -3.67 5.75
C ASP A 94 13.24 -3.31 4.70
N SER A 95 13.09 -2.15 4.05
CA SER A 95 14.01 -1.66 3.03
C SER A 95 14.90 -0.54 3.58
N PRO A 96 16.24 -0.64 3.46
CA PRO A 96 17.13 0.43 3.84
C PRO A 96 17.12 1.61 2.85
N SER A 97 16.57 1.45 1.65
CA SER A 97 16.69 2.43 0.56
C SER A 97 15.37 2.84 -0.09
N ASP A 98 14.23 2.36 0.39
CA ASP A 98 12.93 2.74 -0.15
C ASP A 98 12.67 4.24 -0.05
N ASN A 99 11.96 4.74 -1.05
CA ASN A 99 11.45 6.09 -1.08
C ASN A 99 9.96 6.10 -0.70
N ARG A 100 9.39 7.30 -0.57
CA ARG A 100 8.00 7.52 -0.20
C ARG A 100 7.06 6.83 -1.17
N LYS A 101 7.37 6.84 -2.46
CA LYS A 101 6.57 6.12 -3.46
C LYS A 101 6.50 4.63 -3.14
N ASP A 102 7.64 4.00 -2.88
CA ASP A 102 7.71 2.56 -2.57
C ASP A 102 6.98 2.25 -1.25
N ALA A 103 7.14 3.11 -0.24
CA ALA A 103 6.45 2.98 1.04
C ALA A 103 4.92 3.17 0.91
N ARG A 104 4.48 4.08 0.04
CA ARG A 104 3.07 4.24 -0.32
C ARG A 104 2.56 3.02 -1.06
N ASP A 105 3.29 2.54 -2.06
CA ASP A 105 2.94 1.33 -2.80
C ASP A 105 2.86 0.13 -1.85
N PHE A 106 3.74 0.05 -0.84
CA PHE A 106 3.69 -0.97 0.20
C PHE A 106 2.42 -0.85 1.07
N LEU A 107 2.12 0.36 1.55
CA LEU A 107 0.92 0.67 2.33
C LEU A 107 -0.37 0.35 1.56
N GLU A 108 -0.39 0.70 0.27
CA GLU A 108 -1.51 0.43 -0.64
C GLU A 108 -1.57 -1.06 -1.04
N SER A 109 -0.43 -1.75 -1.05
CA SER A 109 -0.32 -3.19 -1.23
C SER A 109 -0.70 -3.94 0.06
N TYR A 110 -1.88 -3.65 0.60
CA TYR A 110 -2.51 -4.43 1.69
C TYR A 110 -2.86 -5.87 1.26
N VAL A 111 -2.43 -6.28 0.07
CA VAL A 111 -2.99 -7.41 -0.64
C VAL A 111 -1.89 -8.09 -1.44
N THR A 112 -1.49 -9.29 -1.02
CA THR A 112 -0.58 -10.14 -1.80
C THR A 112 -1.29 -10.60 -3.06
N LEU A 113 -0.48 -10.92 -4.08
CA LEU A 113 -0.98 -11.53 -5.30
C LEU A 113 -1.63 -12.87 -4.96
N GLY A 114 -2.95 -12.91 -5.11
CA GLY A 114 -3.74 -14.12 -5.04
C GLY A 114 -3.66 -14.91 -6.35
N PRO A 115 -4.54 -15.92 -6.52
CA PRO A 115 -4.63 -16.64 -7.78
C PRO A 115 -5.04 -15.73 -8.93
N ARG A 116 -4.69 -16.15 -10.15
CA ARG A 116 -5.10 -15.48 -11.39
C ARG A 116 -6.63 -15.35 -11.42
N PHE A 117 -7.13 -14.14 -11.67
CA PHE A 117 -8.55 -13.91 -11.84
C PHE A 117 -9.01 -14.60 -13.15
N PRO A 118 -10.11 -15.38 -13.14
CA PRO A 118 -10.57 -16.14 -14.30
C PRO A 118 -11.31 -15.24 -15.31
N GLY A 119 -10.64 -14.20 -15.81
CA GLY A 119 -11.17 -13.27 -16.79
C GLY A 119 -10.08 -12.50 -17.53
N TRP A 120 -10.44 -11.92 -18.67
CA TRP A 120 -9.54 -11.20 -19.57
C TRP A 120 -10.10 -9.82 -19.89
N LEU A 121 -9.24 -8.82 -20.04
CA LEU A 121 -9.66 -7.47 -20.45
C LEU A 121 -10.24 -7.52 -21.86
N TYR A 122 -11.44 -6.96 -22.02
CA TYR A 122 -12.13 -6.84 -23.30
C TYR A 122 -11.72 -5.54 -23.98
N GLY A 123 -10.78 -5.64 -24.93
CA GLY A 123 -10.17 -4.48 -25.57
C GLY A 123 -9.27 -3.65 -24.64
N ASP A 124 -8.54 -2.72 -25.25
CA ASP A 124 -7.58 -1.87 -24.54
C ASP A 124 -8.28 -0.91 -23.57
N GLN A 125 -7.79 -0.86 -22.34
CA GLN A 125 -8.29 0.04 -21.30
C GLN A 125 -7.36 1.25 -21.22
N PRO A 126 -7.77 2.45 -21.68
CA PRO A 126 -6.89 3.60 -21.77
C PRO A 126 -6.52 4.16 -20.39
N ALA A 127 -5.35 4.80 -20.31
CA ALA A 127 -4.99 5.61 -19.14
C ALA A 127 -6.08 6.65 -18.85
N GLY A 128 -6.41 6.85 -17.58
CA GLY A 128 -7.50 7.70 -17.11
C GLY A 128 -8.86 7.02 -17.01
N ALA A 129 -9.04 5.80 -17.55
CA ALA A 129 -10.30 5.08 -17.43
C ALA A 129 -10.63 4.75 -15.97
N ARG A 130 -11.92 4.84 -15.61
CA ARG A 130 -12.47 4.49 -14.29
C ARG A 130 -13.35 3.24 -14.32
N ALA A 131 -13.33 2.53 -15.44
CA ALA A 131 -14.03 1.28 -15.62
C ALA A 131 -13.12 0.31 -16.37
N LEU A 132 -13.25 -0.98 -16.04
CA LEU A 132 -12.60 -2.07 -16.73
C LEU A 132 -13.68 -2.94 -17.38
N LEU A 133 -13.56 -3.14 -18.68
CA LEU A 133 -14.34 -4.16 -19.38
C LEU A 133 -13.57 -5.48 -19.34
N VAL A 134 -14.21 -6.51 -18.78
CA VAL A 134 -13.63 -7.86 -18.66
C VAL A 134 -14.61 -8.84 -19.29
N PHE A 135 -14.13 -9.84 -20.02
CA PHE A 135 -14.94 -11.00 -20.38
C PHE A 135 -14.44 -12.24 -19.64
N MET A 136 -15.37 -13.13 -19.27
CA MET A 136 -15.08 -14.32 -18.48
C MET A 136 -16.04 -15.48 -18.81
N PRO A 137 -15.70 -16.73 -18.44
CA PRO A 137 -16.61 -17.87 -18.59
C PRO A 137 -17.94 -17.64 -17.84
N MET A 138 -19.03 -18.26 -18.31
CA MET A 138 -20.35 -18.13 -17.67
C MET A 138 -20.39 -18.75 -16.27
N ASP A 139 -19.58 -19.76 -15.99
CA ASP A 139 -19.48 -20.43 -14.68
C ASP A 139 -18.73 -19.57 -13.64
N ALA A 140 -17.74 -18.79 -14.09
CA ALA A 140 -16.75 -18.19 -13.20
C ALA A 140 -17.37 -17.13 -12.24
N PRO A 141 -16.85 -17.03 -11.00
CA PRO A 141 -17.36 -16.10 -10.00
C PRO A 141 -16.97 -14.66 -10.30
N LEU A 142 -17.94 -13.74 -10.15
CA LEU A 142 -17.71 -12.30 -10.29
C LEU A 142 -16.77 -11.79 -9.17
N PRO A 143 -15.99 -10.72 -9.43
CA PRO A 143 -15.20 -10.10 -8.39
C PRO A 143 -16.14 -9.49 -7.33
N LYS A 144 -15.71 -9.52 -6.07
CA LYS A 144 -16.52 -8.96 -4.98
C LYS A 144 -16.44 -7.43 -5.02
N VAL A 145 -17.55 -6.76 -4.70
CA VAL A 145 -17.54 -5.32 -4.46
C VAL A 145 -16.60 -5.03 -3.28
N SER A 146 -15.82 -3.95 -3.39
CA SER A 146 -14.73 -3.58 -2.47
C SER A 146 -13.51 -4.52 -2.45
N SER A 147 -13.44 -5.55 -3.31
CA SER A 147 -12.18 -6.28 -3.48
C SER A 147 -11.16 -5.45 -4.27
N VAL A 148 -9.88 -5.71 -4.02
CA VAL A 148 -8.79 -5.19 -4.84
C VAL A 148 -8.44 -6.21 -5.92
N LEU A 149 -8.11 -5.73 -7.12
CA LEU A 149 -7.57 -6.52 -8.21
C LEU A 149 -6.19 -5.94 -8.58
N CYS A 150 -5.29 -6.79 -9.05
CA CYS A 150 -3.98 -6.38 -9.55
C CYS A 150 -3.91 -6.64 -11.05
N LEU A 151 -3.61 -5.60 -11.82
CA LEU A 151 -3.45 -5.65 -13.28
C LEU A 151 -1.96 -5.66 -13.61
N PHE A 152 -1.51 -6.59 -14.47
CA PHE A 152 -0.14 -6.61 -15.01
C PHE A 152 -0.13 -6.42 -16.51
N ASN A 153 0.59 -5.40 -16.96
CA ASN A 153 1.03 -5.26 -18.35
C ASN A 153 2.40 -5.95 -18.49
N ASP A 154 2.57 -6.78 -19.53
CA ASP A 154 3.84 -7.45 -19.86
C ASP A 154 4.51 -8.18 -18.67
N LYS A 155 3.73 -8.92 -17.88
CA LYS A 155 4.23 -9.64 -16.69
C LYS A 155 5.44 -10.53 -17.01
N GLY A 156 6.52 -10.41 -16.24
CA GLY A 156 7.76 -11.16 -16.42
C GLY A 156 8.71 -10.60 -17.48
N GLN A 157 8.38 -9.44 -18.08
CA GLN A 157 9.27 -8.71 -18.99
C GLN A 157 9.93 -7.52 -18.28
N VAL A 158 10.99 -6.97 -18.88
CA VAL A 158 11.65 -5.75 -18.38
C VAL A 158 10.69 -4.55 -18.36
N THR A 159 9.65 -4.57 -19.20
CA THR A 159 8.60 -3.55 -19.28
C THR A 159 7.41 -3.81 -18.37
N GLU A 160 7.52 -4.73 -17.40
CA GLU A 160 6.44 -5.06 -16.47
C GLU A 160 5.92 -3.81 -15.77
N TYR A 161 4.60 -3.62 -15.83
CA TYR A 161 3.92 -2.58 -15.08
C TYR A 161 2.71 -3.16 -14.37
N ARG A 162 2.62 -2.92 -13.07
CA ARG A 162 1.53 -3.39 -12.23
C ARG A 162 0.76 -2.22 -11.61
N GLN A 163 -0.56 -2.36 -11.51
CA GLN A 163 -1.41 -1.41 -10.80
C GLN A 163 -2.47 -2.14 -9.99
N TYR A 164 -2.68 -1.71 -8.75
CA TYR A 164 -3.78 -2.17 -7.90
C TYR A 164 -5.00 -1.29 -8.10
N VAL A 165 -6.16 -1.91 -8.28
CA VAL A 165 -7.43 -1.21 -8.52
C VAL A 165 -8.49 -1.74 -7.56
N ARG A 166 -9.13 -0.83 -6.81
CA ARG A 166 -10.24 -1.17 -5.92
C ARG A 166 -11.55 -1.18 -6.70
N VAL A 167 -12.29 -2.27 -6.58
CA VAL A 167 -13.59 -2.45 -7.21
C VAL A 167 -14.68 -1.71 -6.42
N VAL A 168 -15.40 -0.80 -7.08
CA VAL A 168 -16.51 -0.03 -6.50
C VAL A 168 -17.86 -0.65 -6.87
N LYS A 169 -17.99 -1.07 -8.12
CA LYS A 169 -19.24 -1.63 -8.66
C LYS A 169 -18.91 -2.69 -9.70
N VAL A 170 -19.76 -3.72 -9.76
CA VAL A 170 -19.64 -4.81 -10.73
C VAL A 170 -20.99 -5.01 -11.39
N GLU A 171 -21.03 -4.87 -12.71
CA GLU A 171 -22.21 -5.16 -13.53
C GLU A 171 -21.83 -6.25 -14.53
N ALA A 172 -22.65 -7.28 -14.67
CA ALA A 172 -22.35 -8.41 -15.54
C ALA A 172 -23.51 -8.68 -16.50
N GLU A 173 -23.18 -8.83 -17.77
CA GLU A 173 -24.12 -9.13 -18.84
C GLU A 173 -23.66 -10.38 -19.59
N GLY A 174 -24.58 -11.34 -19.81
CA GLY A 174 -24.30 -12.50 -20.65
C GLY A 174 -24.38 -12.11 -22.12
N ARG A 175 -23.28 -12.25 -22.87
CA ARG A 175 -23.25 -11.95 -24.31
C ARG A 175 -22.86 -13.19 -25.11
N GLN A 176 -23.53 -13.36 -26.24
CA GLN A 176 -23.23 -14.42 -27.20
C GLN A 176 -22.36 -13.84 -28.31
N PHE A 177 -21.17 -14.42 -28.47
CA PHE A 177 -20.20 -14.04 -29.48
C PHE A 177 -20.28 -15.06 -30.63
N ASN A 178 -20.45 -14.56 -31.85
CA ASN A 178 -20.38 -15.36 -33.07
C ASN A 178 -18.94 -15.34 -33.56
N LEU A 179 -18.19 -16.41 -33.29
CA LEU A 179 -16.85 -16.61 -33.83
C LEU A 179 -16.96 -17.44 -35.11
N GLY A 180 -16.06 -17.24 -36.07
CA GLY A 180 -16.06 -17.90 -37.39
C GLY A 180 -15.99 -19.44 -37.40
N GLY A 181 -16.05 -20.08 -36.22
CA GLY A 181 -16.12 -21.53 -36.05
C GLY A 181 -17.04 -21.99 -34.90
N GLY A 182 -18.02 -21.17 -34.48
CA GLY A 182 -19.04 -21.54 -33.47
C GLY A 182 -19.52 -20.37 -32.60
N GLN A 183 -20.67 -20.56 -31.93
CA GLN A 183 -21.21 -19.58 -30.98
C GLN A 183 -20.65 -19.84 -29.57
N VAL A 184 -20.05 -18.83 -28.96
CA VAL A 184 -19.51 -18.92 -27.59
C VAL A 184 -20.25 -17.93 -26.69
N LYS A 185 -20.77 -18.41 -25.55
CA LYS A 185 -21.41 -17.56 -24.53
C LYS A 185 -20.37 -17.18 -23.48
N ARG A 186 -20.17 -15.88 -23.26
CA ARG A 186 -19.29 -15.34 -22.22
C ARG A 186 -20.04 -14.27 -21.42
N LYS A 187 -19.64 -14.07 -20.16
CA LYS A 187 -20.09 -12.89 -19.39
C LYS A 187 -19.17 -11.73 -19.71
N VAL A 188 -19.72 -10.60 -20.09
CA VAL A 188 -19.03 -9.31 -20.14
C VAL A 188 -19.34 -8.61 -18.83
N VAL A 189 -18.29 -8.24 -18.11
CA VAL A 189 -18.35 -7.63 -16.78
C VAL A 189 -17.76 -6.24 -16.87
N ASN A 190 -18.56 -5.25 -16.54
CA ASN A 190 -18.15 -3.86 -16.36
C ASN A 190 -17.81 -3.64 -14.88
N ILE A 191 -16.53 -3.41 -14.59
CA ILE A 191 -16.01 -3.22 -13.24
C ILE A 191 -15.68 -1.74 -13.08
N THR A 192 -16.45 -1.01 -12.28
CA THR A 192 -16.11 0.38 -11.91
C THR A 192 -15.01 0.36 -10.85
N ILE A 193 -13.95 1.13 -11.07
CA ILE A 193 -12.79 1.21 -10.18
C ILE A 193 -12.73 2.58 -9.49
N ALA A 194 -12.18 2.60 -8.26
CA ALA A 194 -12.11 3.82 -7.46
C ALA A 194 -11.10 4.83 -8.02
N ASN A 195 -9.90 4.34 -8.33
CA ASN A 195 -8.80 5.15 -8.86
C ASN A 195 -8.71 4.97 -10.38
N PRO A 196 -8.41 6.04 -11.15
CA PRO A 196 -8.23 5.92 -12.59
C PRO A 196 -6.99 5.10 -12.94
N LEU A 197 -6.98 4.47 -14.12
CA LEU A 197 -5.79 3.78 -14.63
C LEU A 197 -4.66 4.77 -14.91
N GLU A 198 -3.44 4.46 -14.46
CA GLU A 198 -2.28 5.33 -14.69
C GLU A 198 -1.68 5.13 -16.09
N LYS A 199 -1.81 3.92 -16.63
CA LYS A 199 -1.36 3.54 -17.96
C LYS A 199 -2.43 2.76 -18.70
N THR A 200 -2.28 2.70 -20.02
CA THR A 200 -3.13 1.88 -20.87
C THR A 200 -2.78 0.40 -20.67
N PHE A 201 -3.77 -0.41 -20.30
CA PHE A 201 -3.66 -1.86 -20.21
C PHE A 201 -4.18 -2.50 -21.50
N LYS A 202 -3.35 -3.34 -22.13
CA LYS A 202 -3.71 -3.97 -23.41
C LYS A 202 -4.69 -5.11 -23.19
N GLY A 203 -5.84 -5.05 -23.85
CA GLY A 203 -6.82 -6.13 -23.77
C GLY A 203 -6.67 -7.12 -24.92
N VAL A 204 -7.64 -8.02 -24.97
CA VAL A 204 -7.80 -8.94 -26.11
C VAL A 204 -9.24 -8.88 -26.59
N GLU A 205 -9.44 -9.20 -27.86
CA GLU A 205 -10.76 -9.56 -28.35
C GLU A 205 -11.08 -11.01 -27.99
N VAL A 206 -12.36 -11.35 -27.98
CA VAL A 206 -12.79 -12.73 -27.73
C VAL A 206 -12.31 -13.59 -28.90
N MET A 207 -11.33 -14.45 -28.66
CA MET A 207 -10.82 -15.42 -29.65
C MET A 207 -10.96 -16.84 -29.12
N LYS A 208 -10.74 -17.85 -29.98
CA LYS A 208 -10.90 -19.27 -29.60
C LYS A 208 -9.75 -19.76 -28.71
N ASP A 209 -8.56 -19.18 -28.90
CA ASP A 209 -7.39 -19.33 -28.05
C ASP A 209 -7.19 -18.02 -27.28
N ASP A 210 -7.61 -18.00 -26.01
CA ASP A 210 -7.51 -16.83 -25.11
C ASP A 210 -6.03 -16.59 -24.69
N ASN A 211 -5.13 -16.32 -25.64
CA ASN A 211 -3.73 -15.99 -25.39
C ASN A 211 -3.59 -14.54 -24.90
N VAL A 212 -2.76 -14.28 -23.89
CA VAL A 212 -2.96 -13.14 -22.98
C VAL A 212 -1.78 -12.17 -22.92
N PRO A 213 -1.95 -10.90 -23.35
CA PRO A 213 -0.99 -9.81 -23.11
C PRO A 213 -1.07 -9.24 -21.68
N THR A 214 -2.27 -9.09 -21.10
CA THR A 214 -2.48 -8.52 -19.75
C THR A 214 -3.11 -9.53 -18.78
N SER A 215 -2.45 -9.76 -17.64
CA SER A 215 -2.93 -10.74 -16.65
C SER A 215 -3.58 -10.04 -15.46
N ILE A 216 -4.82 -10.44 -15.14
CA ILE A 216 -5.55 -9.97 -13.96
C ILE A 216 -5.33 -10.98 -12.82
N TYR A 217 -4.98 -10.49 -11.65
CA TYR A 217 -4.86 -11.30 -10.44
C TYR A 217 -5.85 -10.82 -9.39
N THR A 218 -6.49 -11.79 -8.73
CA THR A 218 -7.12 -11.49 -7.45
C THR A 218 -6.03 -11.18 -6.44
N THR A 219 -6.39 -10.47 -5.40
CA THR A 219 -5.45 -10.20 -4.33
C THR A 219 -6.00 -10.79 -3.03
N LEU A 220 -5.13 -11.45 -2.27
CA LEU A 220 -5.43 -11.96 -0.93
C LEU A 220 -4.98 -10.94 0.09
N VAL A 221 -5.80 -10.65 1.09
CA VAL A 221 -5.35 -9.81 2.21
C VAL A 221 -4.19 -10.52 2.86
N SER A 222 -3.01 -9.95 2.69
CA SER A 222 -1.81 -10.38 3.39
C SER A 222 -1.71 -9.51 4.62
N ASP A 223 -1.63 -10.12 5.79
CA ASP A 223 -1.24 -9.44 7.01
C ASP A 223 0.28 -9.15 7.00
N ALA A 224 0.76 -8.50 5.93
CA ALA A 224 2.18 -8.29 5.65
C ALA A 224 2.70 -7.01 6.31
N ALA A 225 1.85 -5.99 6.44
CA ALA A 225 2.22 -4.73 7.07
C ALA A 225 1.83 -4.74 8.54
N ARG A 226 2.84 -4.68 9.43
CA ARG A 226 2.63 -4.43 10.85
C ARG A 226 2.63 -2.94 11.10
N TYR A 227 1.52 -2.45 11.64
CA TYR A 227 1.38 -1.07 12.08
C TYR A 227 1.56 -1.00 13.59
N TYR A 228 2.33 -0.01 14.02
CA TYR A 228 2.59 0.27 15.42
C TYR A 228 2.02 1.64 15.73
N GLY A 229 1.08 1.67 16.67
CA GLY A 229 0.46 2.88 17.22
C GLY A 229 0.49 2.83 18.74
N VAL A 230 -0.12 3.83 19.36
CA VAL A 230 -0.34 3.88 20.80
C VAL A 230 -1.77 4.34 21.02
N MET A 231 -2.44 3.79 22.04
CA MET A 231 -3.77 4.23 22.44
C MET A 231 -3.86 4.21 23.97
N GLU A 232 -4.70 5.09 24.50
CA GLU A 232 -5.01 5.12 25.93
C GLU A 232 -6.12 4.09 26.25
N PRO A 233 -6.01 3.37 27.38
CA PRO A 233 -7.06 2.47 27.84
C PRO A 233 -8.27 3.27 28.35
N VAL A 234 -9.48 2.75 28.11
CA VAL A 234 -10.74 3.40 28.54
C VAL A 234 -10.92 3.39 30.07
N ALA A 235 -10.23 2.48 30.75
CA ALA A 235 -10.29 2.32 32.19
C ALA A 235 -8.92 1.99 32.79
N ASP A 236 -8.76 2.32 34.08
CA ASP A 236 -7.57 1.95 34.85
C ASP A 236 -7.37 0.43 34.85
N LEU A 237 -6.15 0.00 34.52
CA LEU A 237 -5.77 -1.41 34.52
C LEU A 237 -5.52 -1.91 35.94
N LYS A 238 -6.08 -3.07 36.27
CA LYS A 238 -5.88 -3.76 37.55
C LYS A 238 -4.94 -4.93 37.40
N GLU A 239 -4.33 -5.31 38.52
CA GLU A 239 -3.48 -6.50 38.60
C GLU A 239 -4.30 -7.76 38.22
N ASN A 240 -3.81 -8.53 37.26
CA ASN A 240 -4.46 -9.69 36.60
C ASN A 240 -5.51 -9.41 35.51
N ASP A 241 -5.63 -8.18 35.01
CA ASP A 241 -6.45 -7.93 33.82
C ASP A 241 -5.84 -8.62 32.59
N THR A 242 -6.64 -9.43 31.91
CA THR A 242 -6.27 -10.18 30.68
C THR A 242 -6.96 -9.63 29.44
N ILE A 243 -7.86 -8.66 29.61
CA ILE A 243 -8.63 -8.00 28.57
C ILE A 243 -8.49 -6.50 28.79
N LEU A 244 -8.12 -5.78 27.74
CA LEU A 244 -7.85 -4.34 27.79
C LEU A 244 -8.81 -3.60 26.86
N PRO A 245 -9.83 -2.89 27.39
CA PRO A 245 -10.69 -2.05 26.58
C PRO A 245 -9.93 -0.78 26.15
N VAL A 246 -9.91 -0.52 24.85
CA VAL A 246 -9.32 0.69 24.22
C VAL A 246 -10.43 1.54 23.59
N ASP A 247 -10.22 2.86 23.54
CA ASP A 247 -11.25 3.82 23.10
C ASP A 247 -11.61 3.67 21.60
N SER A 248 -10.67 3.20 20.78
CA SER A 248 -10.85 2.94 19.36
C SER A 248 -9.88 1.84 18.89
N ILE A 249 -10.09 1.25 17.70
CA ILE A 249 -9.14 0.36 17.02
C ILE A 249 -8.87 0.92 15.63
#